data_AF-A0A957M3I7-F1
#
_entry.id   AF-A0A957M3I7-F1
#
_cell.length_a   1.000
_cell.length_b   1.000
_cell.length_c   1.000
_cell.angle_alpha   90.00
_cell.angle_beta   90.00
_cell.angle_gamma   90.00
#
_symmetry.space_group_name_H-M   'P 1'
#
loop_
_entity.id
_entity.type
_entity.pdbx_description
1 polymer ?
#
loop_
_entity_poly.entity_id
_entity_poly.type
_entity_poly.pdbx_seq_one_letter_code
_entity_poly.pdbx_strand_id
1 'polypeptide(L)'
;MEYRVLVREQVGDDVYEYYPLTEHIVAAPSVCNGRPTFKYTRIEASGALNLMAAGYTLEQIAARYEVTIVAVEEAVRLAAARLEEWKVAA
;
A
#
# COMPACT_ATOMS: atom_id res chain seq x y z
N MET A 1 -5.37 -16.39 -5.26
CA MET A 1 -5.68 -15.06 -4.71
C MET A 1 -6.79 -15.23 -3.71
N GLU A 2 -6.51 -14.97 -2.44
CA GLU A 2 -7.49 -15.00 -1.37
C GLU A 2 -8.48 -13.84 -1.57
N TYR A 3 -9.78 -14.13 -1.49
CA TYR A 3 -10.82 -13.11 -1.68
C TYR A 3 -10.74 -12.09 -0.56
N ARG A 4 -10.32 -10.88 -0.91
CA ARG A 4 -10.20 -9.78 0.04
C ARG A 4 -11.61 -9.25 0.30
N VAL A 5 -12.17 -9.54 1.46
CA VAL A 5 -13.49 -9.05 1.85
C VAL A 5 -13.41 -7.55 2.09
N LEU A 6 -14.44 -6.81 1.68
CA LEU A 6 -14.55 -5.38 1.96
C LEU A 6 -14.65 -5.19 3.48
N VAL A 7 -13.71 -4.43 4.05
CA VAL A 7 -13.74 -4.00 5.43
C VAL A 7 -14.38 -2.61 5.51
N ARG A 8 -15.18 -2.41 6.56
CA ARG A 8 -15.81 -1.13 6.90
C ARG A 8 -15.46 -0.78 8.33
N GLU A 9 -14.73 0.31 8.52
CA GLU A 9 -14.30 0.80 9.83
C GLU A 9 -14.83 2.23 10.03
N GLN A 10 -15.31 2.57 11.23
CA GLN A 10 -15.61 3.95 11.59
C GLN A 10 -14.29 4.65 11.97
N VAL A 11 -13.92 5.70 11.26
CA VAL A 11 -12.70 6.50 11.51
C VAL A 11 -13.11 7.96 11.67
N GLY A 12 -13.19 8.42 12.92
CA GLY A 12 -13.82 9.70 13.23
C GLY A 12 -15.31 9.67 12.88
N ASP A 13 -15.76 10.64 12.09
CA ASP A 13 -17.15 10.74 11.64
C ASP A 13 -17.41 10.02 10.29
N ASP A 14 -16.35 9.55 9.62
CA ASP A 14 -16.43 8.92 8.31
C ASP A 14 -16.34 7.39 8.37
N VAL A 15 -17.00 6.72 7.41
CA VAL A 15 -16.85 5.28 7.18
C VAL A 15 -15.69 5.05 6.22
N TYR A 16 -14.65 4.37 6.70
CA TYR A 16 -13.51 3.96 5.91
C TYR A 16 -13.73 2.56 5.32
N GLU A 17 -13.98 2.52 4.00
CA GLU A 17 -14.16 1.28 3.24
C GLU A 17 -12.90 0.90 2.48
N TYR A 18 -12.37 -0.30 2.71
CA TYR A 18 -11.15 -0.75 2.05
C TYR A 18 -11.02 -2.27 1.93
N TYR A 19 -10.19 -2.70 0.99
CA TYR A 19 -9.76 -4.09 0.82
C TYR A 19 -8.34 -4.25 1.39
N PRO A 20 -8.11 -5.05 2.44
CA PRO A 20 -6.80 -5.17 3.08
C PRO A 20 -5.82 -5.88 2.14
N LEU A 21 -4.69 -5.25 1.74
CA LEU A 21 -3.67 -5.87 0.88
C LEU A 21 -2.53 -6.54 1.66
N THR A 22 -2.17 -5.93 2.77
CA THR A 22 -1.30 -6.45 3.83
C THR A 22 -1.83 -5.88 5.15
N GLU A 23 -1.05 -5.93 6.23
CA GLU A 23 -1.43 -5.28 7.50
C GLU A 23 -1.49 -3.75 7.36
N HIS A 24 -0.54 -3.16 6.62
CA HIS A 24 -0.38 -1.71 6.50
C HIS A 24 -0.73 -1.14 5.12
N ILE A 25 -0.93 -1.99 4.11
CA ILE A 25 -1.31 -1.56 2.75
C ILE A 25 -2.73 -2.02 2.44
N VAL A 26 -3.54 -1.12 1.90
CA VAL A 26 -4.93 -1.38 1.56
C VAL A 26 -5.30 -0.77 0.21
N ALA A 27 -6.39 -1.22 -0.39
CA ALA A 27 -7.02 -0.58 -1.54
C ALA A 27 -8.40 -0.06 -1.14
N ALA A 28 -8.56 1.25 -1.01
CA ALA A 28 -9.82 1.88 -0.65
C ALA A 28 -10.44 2.55 -1.89
N PRO A 29 -11.65 2.17 -2.36
CA PRO A 29 -12.23 2.72 -3.58
C PRO A 29 -12.32 4.26 -3.61
N SER A 30 -12.56 4.88 -2.46
CA SER A 30 -12.66 6.35 -2.28
C SER A 30 -11.31 7.06 -2.10
N VAL A 31 -10.19 6.33 -2.04
CA VAL A 31 -8.84 6.87 -1.85
C VAL A 31 -7.98 6.52 -3.06
N CYS A 32 -7.35 7.53 -3.66
CA CYS A 32 -6.45 7.36 -4.81
C CYS A 32 -7.00 6.43 -5.91
N ASN A 33 -8.31 6.51 -6.17
CA ASN A 33 -9.05 5.67 -7.14
C ASN A 33 -8.88 4.15 -6.90
N GLY A 34 -8.80 3.71 -5.64
CA GLY A 34 -8.65 2.29 -5.30
C GLY A 34 -7.24 1.74 -5.49
N ARG A 35 -6.25 2.58 -5.81
CA ARG A 35 -4.84 2.15 -5.86
C ARG A 35 -4.34 1.80 -4.44
N PRO A 36 -3.34 0.90 -4.31
CA PRO A 36 -2.76 0.58 -3.02
C PRO A 36 -2.23 1.82 -2.29
N THR A 37 -2.68 2.04 -1.07
CA THR A 37 -2.25 3.12 -0.17
C THR A 37 -1.82 2.57 1.18
N PHE A 38 -1.02 3.34 1.92
CA PHE A 38 -0.81 3.07 3.34
C PHE A 38 -2.13 3.25 4.09
N LYS A 39 -2.49 2.30 4.96
CA LYS A 39 -3.75 2.30 5.71
C LYS A 39 -3.89 3.62 6.48
N TYR A 40 -5.09 4.22 6.42
CA TYR A 40 -5.42 5.51 7.03
C TYR A 40 -4.68 6.73 6.46
N THR A 41 -4.08 6.61 5.27
CA THR A 41 -3.45 7.73 4.56
C THR A 41 -4.04 7.89 3.16
N ARG A 42 -3.76 9.04 2.53
CA ARG A 42 -3.95 9.23 1.08
C ARG A 42 -2.62 9.16 0.31
N ILE A 43 -1.71 8.32 0.78
CA ILE A 43 -0.36 8.16 0.21
C ILE A 43 -0.32 6.82 -0.51
N GLU A 44 -0.08 6.85 -1.82
CA GLU A 44 0.04 5.64 -2.63
C GLU A 44 1.33 4.89 -2.33
N ALA A 45 1.25 3.56 -2.26
CA ALA A 45 2.42 2.69 -2.09
C ALA A 45 3.46 2.86 -3.22
N SER A 46 3.00 3.17 -4.44
CA SER A 46 3.85 3.51 -5.59
C SER A 46 4.77 4.71 -5.32
N GLY A 47 4.31 5.66 -4.49
CA GLY A 47 5.10 6.82 -4.08
C GLY A 47 6.33 6.43 -3.26
N ALA A 48 6.27 5.36 -2.46
CA ALA A 48 7.42 4.84 -1.73
C ALA A 48 8.43 4.17 -2.68
N LEU A 49 7.95 3.40 -3.67
CA LEU A 49 8.81 2.78 -4.68
C LEU A 49 9.55 3.83 -5.53
N ASN A 50 8.87 4.92 -5.90
CA ASN A 50 9.48 6.02 -6.64
C ASN A 50 10.58 6.73 -5.83
N LEU A 51 10.37 6.94 -4.52
CA LEU A 51 11.40 7.50 -3.64
C LEU A 51 12.58 6.54 -3.49
N MET A 52 12.32 5.24 -3.36
CA MET A 52 13.38 4.23 -3.32
C MET A 52 14.21 4.25 -4.62
N ALA A 53 13.56 4.33 -5.78
CA ALA A 53 14.23 4.47 -7.07
C ALA A 53 15.06 5.76 -7.18
N ALA A 54 14.66 6.81 -6.46
CA ALA A 54 15.41 8.06 -6.33
C ALA A 54 16.55 8.01 -5.28
N GLY A 55 16.79 6.85 -4.66
CA GLY A 55 17.90 6.63 -3.72
C GLY A 55 17.57 6.89 -2.25
N TYR A 56 16.30 7.09 -1.89
CA TYR A 56 15.90 7.25 -0.49
C TYR A 56 15.95 5.91 0.26
N THR A 57 16.37 5.95 1.53
CA THR A 57 16.31 4.77 2.41
C THR A 57 14.89 4.53 2.93
N LEU A 58 14.64 3.33 3.46
CA LEU A 58 13.34 2.99 4.05
C LEU A 58 12.98 3.92 5.22
N GLU A 59 13.95 4.26 6.07
CA GLU A 59 13.80 5.15 7.21
C GLU A 59 13.40 6.56 6.76
N GLN A 60 14.03 7.07 5.70
CA GLN A 60 13.71 8.39 5.16
C GLN A 60 12.31 8.44 4.57
N ILE A 61 11.89 7.38 3.88
CA ILE A 61 10.54 7.26 3.32
C ILE A 61 9.51 7.15 4.44
N ALA A 62 9.75 6.28 5.42
CA ALA A 62 8.87 6.08 6.58
C ALA A 62 8.68 7.39 7.35
N ALA A 63 9.78 8.10 7.64
CA ALA A 63 9.74 9.41 8.29
C ALA A 63 8.99 10.46 7.45
N ARG A 64 9.22 10.50 6.13
CA ARG A 64 8.58 11.46 5.23
C ARG A 64 7.07 11.28 5.13
N TYR A 65 6.60 10.03 5.15
CA TYR A 65 5.18 9.69 5.03
C TYR A 65 4.50 9.49 6.38
N GLU A 66 5.23 9.64 7.48
CA GLU A 66 4.74 9.41 8.85
C GLU A 66 4.12 8.00 9.01
N VAL A 67 4.76 7.00 8.40
CA VAL A 67 4.39 5.57 8.48
C VAL A 67 5.51 4.76 9.11
N THR A 68 5.22 3.51 9.48
CA THR A 68 6.26 2.60 9.99
C THR A 68 7.17 2.12 8.87
N ILE A 69 8.42 1.78 9.21
CA ILE A 69 9.37 1.16 8.25
C ILE A 69 8.77 -0.16 7.70
N VAL A 70 8.12 -0.95 8.57
CA VAL A 70 7.43 -2.20 8.20
C VAL A 70 6.38 -1.96 7.12
N ALA A 71 5.63 -0.87 7.19
CA ALA A 71 4.65 -0.53 6.16
C ALA A 71 5.32 -0.29 4.79
N VAL A 72 6.48 0.37 4.77
CA VAL A 72 7.27 0.58 3.54
C VAL A 72 7.79 -0.75 3.00
N GLU A 73 8.30 -1.64 3.87
CA GLU A 73 8.72 -2.99 3.47
C GLU A 73 7.58 -3.83 2.90
N GLU A 74 6.38 -3.71 3.47
CA GLU A 74 5.18 -4.36 2.94
C GLU A 74 4.81 -3.85 1.54
N ALA A 75 4.90 -2.54 1.29
CA ALA A 75 4.69 -1.98 -0.05
C ALA A 75 5.69 -2.57 -1.07
N VAL A 76 6.96 -2.70 -0.70
CA VAL A 76 8.01 -3.29 -1.55
C VAL A 76 7.74 -4.77 -1.81
N ARG A 77 7.46 -5.56 -0.76
CA ARG A 77 7.15 -6.99 -0.90
C ARG A 77 5.89 -7.24 -1.71
N LEU A 78 4.85 -6.43 -1.52
CA LEU A 78 3.62 -6.49 -2.30
C LEU A 78 3.89 -6.23 -3.79
N ALA A 79 4.72 -5.24 -4.11
CA ALA A 79 5.11 -4.95 -5.49
C ALA A 79 5.93 -6.10 -6.11
N ALA A 80 6.92 -6.62 -5.38
CA ALA A 80 7.74 -7.74 -5.83
C ALA A 80 6.88 -8.98 -6.13
N ALA A 81 5.95 -9.34 -5.23
CA ALA A 81 5.05 -10.47 -5.43
C ALA A 81 4.17 -10.31 -6.69
N ARG A 82 3.77 -9.09 -7.04
CA ARG A 82 3.00 -8.83 -8.28
C ARG A 82 3.84 -8.95 -9.54
N LEU A 83 5.14 -8.69 -9.46
CA LEU A 83 6.06 -8.91 -10.58
C LEU A 83 6.28 -10.41 -10.85
N GLU A 84 6.26 -11.25 -9.82
CA GLU A 84 6.37 -12.72 -9.97
C GLU A 84 5.18 -13.36 -10.71
N GLU A 85 4.04 -12.66 -10.76
CA GLU A 85 2.88 -13.08 -11.55
C GLU A 85 3.13 -12.92 -13.07
N TRP A 86 4.12 -12.11 -13.47
CA TRP A 86 4.50 -11.94 -14.86
C TRP A 86 5.21 -13.20 -15.37
N LYS A 87 4.50 -13.97 -16.20
CA LYS A 87 5.05 -15.10 -16.95
C LYS A 87 4.98 -14.80 -18.44
N VAL A 88 6.06 -15.05 -19.16
CA VAL A 88 6.04 -15.06 -20.62
C VAL A 88 5.49 -16.42 -21.06
N ALA A 89 4.53 -16.45 -21.98
CA ALA A 89 4.10 -17.71 -22.57
C ALA A 89 5.29 -18.30 -23.34
N ALA A 90 5.65 -19.55 -23.00
CA ALA A 90 6.58 -20.35 -23.78
C ALA A 90 5.89 -20.92 -25.03
#